data_AF-A0A535QNR6-F1
#
_entry.id   AF-A0A535QNR6-F1
#
_cell.length_a   1.000
_cell.length_b   1.000
_cell.length_c   1.000
_cell.angle_alpha   90.00
_cell.angle_beta   90.00
_cell.angle_gamma   90.00
#
_symmetry.space_group_name_H-M   'P 1'
#
loop_
_entity.id
_entity.type
_entity.pdbx_description
1 polymer ?
#
loop_
_entity_poly.entity_id
_entity_poly.type
_entity_poly.pdbx_seq_one_letter_code
_entity_poly.pdbx_strand_id
1 'polypeptide(L)'
;LEGSLNLQVGDESGNGIGPGSFMFVPKGAAHRFWNDTDKPARILFISSPPGHERYFEELAEILRRPGPPNADAIGSLRARYDTQQVSTLAR
;
A
#
# COMPACT_ATOMS: atom_id res chain seq x y z
N LEU A 1 17.51 -1.42 -1.10
CA LEU A 1 16.43 -1.19 -0.11
C LEU A 1 16.98 -0.19 0.88
N GLU A 2 16.28 0.92 1.11
CA GLU A 2 16.78 2.05 1.91
C GLU A 2 15.64 2.74 2.66
N GLY A 3 16.00 3.52 3.68
CA GLY A 3 15.03 4.15 4.58
C GLY A 3 14.40 3.17 5.56
N SER A 4 13.45 3.66 6.34
CA SER A 4 12.65 2.88 7.28
C SER A 4 11.17 3.17 7.10
N LEU A 5 10.33 2.18 7.40
CA LEU A 5 8.88 2.30 7.38
C LEU A 5 8.30 1.80 8.70
N ASN A 6 7.09 2.26 8.99
CA ASN A 6 6.23 1.61 9.96
C ASN A 6 5.32 0.63 9.23
N LEU A 7 5.10 -0.53 9.82
CA LEU A 7 4.39 -1.66 9.21
C LEU A 7 3.34 -2.18 10.19
N GLN A 8 2.19 -2.62 9.66
CA GLN A 8 1.17 -3.32 10.43
C GLN A 8 0.54 -4.41 9.56
N VAL A 9 0.35 -5.61 10.14
CA VAL A 9 -0.38 -6.73 9.56
C VAL A 9 -1.24 -7.36 10.66
N GLY A 10 -2.56 -7.25 10.53
CA GLY A 10 -3.46 -7.61 11.63
C GLY A 10 -3.10 -6.85 12.91
N ASP A 11 -2.87 -7.59 13.98
CA ASP A 11 -2.50 -7.04 15.29
C ASP A 11 -0.98 -6.86 15.47
N GLU A 12 -0.16 -7.36 14.54
CA GLU A 12 1.29 -7.20 14.57
C GLU A 12 1.69 -5.86 13.97
N SER A 13 2.59 -5.14 14.65
CA SER A 13 3.11 -3.85 14.16
C SER A 13 4.58 -3.67 14.51
N GLY A 14 5.27 -2.86 13.70
CA GLY A 14 6.66 -2.49 13.91
C GLY A 14 6.92 -1.07 13.43
N ASN A 15 7.68 -0.31 14.22
CA ASN A 15 8.02 1.08 13.90
C ASN A 15 9.49 1.20 13.50
N GLY A 16 9.79 2.07 12.53
CA GLY A 16 11.16 2.34 12.10
C GLY A 16 11.91 1.13 11.52
N ILE A 17 11.18 0.20 10.90
CA ILE A 17 11.71 -1.04 10.35
C ILE A 17 12.54 -0.74 9.09
N GLY A 18 13.83 -1.11 9.09
CA GLY A 18 14.84 -0.68 8.13
C GLY A 18 15.28 -1.75 7.11
N PRO A 19 16.41 -1.51 6.40
CA PRO A 19 16.91 -2.44 5.39
C PRO A 19 17.21 -3.84 5.97
N GLY A 20 16.84 -4.87 5.21
CA GLY A 20 17.01 -6.28 5.62
C GLY A 20 15.81 -6.86 6.38
N SER A 21 14.87 -6.03 6.81
CA SER A 21 13.62 -6.49 7.41
C SER A 21 12.61 -6.96 6.35
N PHE A 22 11.65 -7.79 6.79
CA PHE A 22 10.65 -8.41 5.93
C PHE A 22 9.27 -8.43 6.60
N MET A 23 8.22 -8.29 5.79
CA MET A 23 6.82 -8.41 6.21
C MET A 23 6.12 -9.37 5.26
N PHE A 24 5.47 -10.38 5.84
CA PHE A 24 4.62 -11.31 5.10
C PHE A 24 3.15 -10.92 5.27
N VAL A 25 2.43 -10.78 4.17
CA VAL A 25 1.00 -10.45 4.17
C VAL A 25 0.23 -11.63 3.58
N PRO A 26 -0.41 -12.48 4.39
CA PRO A 26 -1.25 -13.54 3.88
C PRO A 26 -2.56 -12.98 3.29
N LYS A 27 -3.20 -13.74 2.40
CA LYS A 27 -4.51 -13.38 1.84
C LYS A 27 -5.51 -13.12 2.97
N GLY A 28 -6.25 -12.01 2.87
CA GLY A 28 -7.26 -11.61 3.83
C GLY A 28 -6.73 -10.86 5.06
N ALA A 29 -5.41 -10.74 5.24
CA ALA A 29 -4.85 -9.93 6.32
C ALA A 29 -4.90 -8.44 5.96
N ALA A 30 -5.61 -7.67 6.80
CA ALA A 30 -5.53 -6.22 6.78
C ALA A 30 -4.09 -5.79 7.06
N HIS A 31 -3.54 -4.89 6.23
CA HIS A 31 -2.18 -4.43 6.36
C HIS A 31 -2.03 -2.98 5.91
N ARG A 32 -1.01 -2.31 6.44
CA ARG A 32 -0.61 -0.97 6.02
C ARG A 32 0.89 -0.79 6.24
N PHE A 33 1.48 0.08 5.42
CA PHE A 33 2.82 0.61 5.64
C PHE A 33 2.79 2.12 5.43
N TRP A 34 3.61 2.84 6.17
CA TRP A 34 3.70 4.30 6.04
C TRP A 34 5.09 4.79 6.42
N ASN A 35 5.43 5.96 5.90
CA ASN A 35 6.70 6.63 6.16
C ASN A 35 6.44 7.88 7.00
N ASP A 36 6.80 7.83 8.28
CA ASP A 36 6.72 9.00 9.20
C ASP A 36 7.97 9.89 9.14
N THR A 37 8.87 9.65 8.19
CA THR A 37 10.08 10.45 7.99
C THR A 37 9.94 11.38 6.79
N ASP A 38 10.78 12.41 6.75
CA ASP A 38 10.92 13.35 5.62
C ASP A 38 11.82 12.82 4.51
N LYS A 39 12.39 11.62 4.67
CA LYS A 39 13.32 11.00 3.72
C LYS A 39 12.61 9.91 2.91
N PRO A 40 12.93 9.74 1.62
CA PRO A 40 12.43 8.62 0.84
C PRO A 40 12.80 7.26 1.46
N ALA A 41 11.87 6.32 1.38
CA ALA A 41 12.09 4.91 1.68
C ALA A 41 11.79 4.07 0.43
N ARG A 42 12.57 3.01 0.22
CA ARG A 42 12.45 2.15 -0.95
C ARG A 42 12.41 0.69 -0.56
N ILE A 43 11.27 0.07 -0.83
CA ILE A 43 10.97 -1.34 -0.55
C ILE A 43 10.93 -2.18 -1.83
N LEU A 44 11.07 -3.50 -1.67
CA LEU A 44 10.72 -4.48 -2.70
C LEU A 44 9.34 -5.03 -2.33
N PHE A 45 8.37 -4.87 -3.21
CA PHE A 45 7.04 -5.43 -3.07
C PHE A 45 6.90 -6.63 -4.00
N ILE A 46 6.50 -7.78 -3.46
CA ILE A 46 6.28 -9.01 -4.24
C ILE A 46 4.85 -9.46 -4.00
N SER A 47 4.09 -9.62 -5.07
CA SER A 47 2.73 -10.19 -5.03
C SER A 47 2.68 -11.56 -5.69
N SER A 48 1.90 -12.46 -5.10
CA SER A 48 1.54 -13.74 -5.69
C SER A 48 0.06 -14.03 -5.43
N PRO A 49 -0.74 -14.36 -6.47
CA PRO A 49 -0.38 -14.44 -7.88
C PRO A 49 0.05 -13.07 -8.48
N PRO A 50 0.69 -13.05 -9.66
CA PRO A 50 1.06 -11.80 -10.33
C PRO A 50 -0.20 -11.02 -10.77
N GLY A 51 -0.06 -9.71 -10.99
CA GLY A 51 -1.12 -8.83 -11.49
C GLY A 51 -1.41 -7.63 -10.58
N HIS A 52 -0.98 -7.65 -9.32
CA HIS A 52 -1.23 -6.55 -8.37
C HIS A 52 -0.42 -5.29 -8.72
N GLU A 53 0.69 -5.41 -9.45
CA GLU A 53 1.43 -4.28 -10.01
C GLU A 53 0.56 -3.38 -10.89
N ARG A 54 -0.38 -3.95 -11.64
CA ARG A 54 -1.30 -3.19 -12.50
C ARG A 54 -2.31 -2.36 -11.72
N TYR A 55 -2.69 -2.81 -10.52
CA TYR A 55 -3.51 -2.02 -9.61
C TYR A 55 -2.80 -0.71 -9.24
N PHE A 56 -1.51 -0.75 -8.92
CA PHE A 56 -0.75 0.46 -8.60
C PHE A 56 -0.59 1.40 -9.80
N GLU A 57 -0.35 0.85 -11.00
CA GLU A 57 -0.28 1.62 -12.23
C GLU A 57 -1.60 2.35 -12.53
N GLU A 58 -2.73 1.63 -12.53
CA GLU A 58 -4.05 2.22 -12.75
C GLU A 58 -4.45 3.21 -11.66
N LEU A 59 -4.11 2.93 -10.39
CA LEU A 59 -4.35 3.85 -9.29
C LEU A 59 -3.57 5.15 -9.47
N ALA A 60 -2.29 5.06 -9.88
CA ALA A 60 -1.48 6.23 -10.16
C ALA A 60 -2.08 7.08 -11.29
N GLU A 61 -2.62 6.47 -12.34
CA GLU A 61 -3.31 7.18 -13.43
C GLU A 61 -4.58 7.90 -12.96
N ILE A 62 -5.33 7.34 -12.00
CA ILE A 62 -6.47 8.04 -11.40
C ILE A 62 -5.98 9.23 -10.56
N LEU A 63 -4.95 9.05 -9.75
CA LEU A 63 -4.43 10.06 -8.82
C LEU A 63 -3.66 11.20 -9.49
N ARG A 64 -3.13 10.99 -10.71
CA ARG A 64 -2.46 12.03 -11.51
C ARG A 64 -3.43 13.03 -12.14
N ARG A 65 -4.73 12.71 -12.21
CA ARG A 65 -5.72 13.61 -12.80
C ARG A 65 -5.89 14.86 -11.93
N PRO A 66 -6.07 16.05 -12.52
CA PRO A 66 -6.29 17.27 -11.75
C PRO A 66 -7.60 17.21 -10.96
N GLY A 67 -7.59 17.80 -9.76
CA GLY A 67 -8.72 17.80 -8.84
C GLY A 67 -8.61 16.75 -7.73
N PRO A 68 -9.64 16.64 -6.86
CA PRO A 68 -9.67 15.63 -5.81
C PRO A 68 -9.75 14.21 -6.42
N PRO A 69 -9.18 13.19 -5.74
CA PRO A 69 -9.29 11.80 -6.18
C PRO A 69 -10.74 11.36 -6.42
N ASN A 70 -11.01 10.75 -7.57
CA ASN A 70 -12.32 10.20 -7.89
C ASN A 70 -12.58 8.92 -7.08
N ALA A 71 -13.37 9.05 -6.00
CA ALA A 71 -13.65 7.95 -5.08
C ALA A 71 -14.35 6.75 -5.75
N ASP A 72 -15.29 6.99 -6.67
CA ASP A 72 -16.02 5.92 -7.37
C ASP A 72 -15.10 5.14 -8.31
N ALA A 73 -14.19 5.83 -9.01
CA ALA A 73 -13.19 5.21 -9.87
C ALA A 73 -12.21 4.35 -9.04
N ILE A 74 -11.77 4.86 -7.89
CA ILE A 74 -10.90 4.11 -6.97
C ILE A 74 -11.64 2.90 -6.39
N GLY A 75 -12.90 3.04 -5.97
CA GLY A 75 -13.72 1.94 -5.47
C GLY A 75 -13.92 0.85 -6.52
N SER A 76 -14.21 1.25 -7.76
CA SER A 76 -14.34 0.33 -8.90
C SER A 76 -13.03 -0.39 -9.23
N LEU A 77 -11.90 0.33 -9.17
CA LEU A 77 -10.57 -0.25 -9.36
C LEU A 77 -10.28 -1.31 -8.29
N ARG A 78 -10.50 -0.97 -7.02
CA ARG A 78 -10.32 -1.87 -5.88
C ARG A 78 -11.13 -3.17 -6.02
N ALA A 79 -12.39 -3.08 -6.42
CA ALA A 79 -13.25 -4.24 -6.64
C ALA A 79 -12.70 -5.16 -7.75
N ARG A 80 -12.15 -4.62 -8.84
CA ARG A 80 -11.55 -5.43 -9.93
C ARG A 80 -10.31 -6.22 -9.48
N TYR A 81 -9.57 -5.69 -8.50
CA TYR A 81 -8.31 -6.26 -8.02
C TYR A 81 -8.42 -6.91 -6.64
N ASP A 82 -9.62 -7.34 -6.22
CA ASP A 82 -9.89 -8.00 -4.92
C ASP A 82 -9.29 -7.25 -3.72
N THR A 83 -9.31 -5.92 -3.77
CA THR A 83 -8.71 -5.04 -2.76
C THR A 83 -9.81 -4.34 -1.97
N GLN A 84 -9.76 -4.41 -0.65
CA GLN A 84 -10.69 -3.72 0.24
C GLN A 84 -9.95 -2.67 1.08
N GLN A 85 -10.48 -1.46 1.13
CA GLN A 85 -9.98 -0.42 2.03
C GLN A 85 -10.65 -0.57 3.39
N VAL A 86 -9.87 -0.91 4.42
CA VAL A 86 -10.38 -1.13 5.79
C VAL A 86 -10.55 0.19 6.54
N SER A 87 -9.60 1.10 6.40
CA SER A 87 -9.63 2.43 7.02
C SER A 87 -9.58 3.52 5.95
N THR A 88 -10.23 4.65 6.22
CA THR A 88 -10.09 5.85 5.38
C THR A 88 -8.63 6.31 5.35
N LEU A 89 -8.21 6.90 4.23
CA LEU A 89 -6.94 7.64 4.12
C LEU A 89 -7.05 8.92 4.98
N ALA A 90 -7.07 8.79 6.30
CA ALA A 90 -6.80 9.90 7.19
C ALA A 90 -5.28 10.08 7.26
N ARG A 91 -4.81 11.30 7.04
CA ARG A 91 -3.41 11.68 7.30
C ARG A 91 -3.07 11.43 8.76
#